data_AF-A0A4Y8R626-F1
#
_entry.id   AF-A0A4Y8R626-F1
#
_cell.length_a   1.000
_cell.length_b   1.000
_cell.length_c   1.000
_cell.angle_alpha   90.00
_cell.angle_beta   90.00
_cell.angle_gamma   90.00
#
_symmetry.space_group_name_H-M   'P 1'
#
loop_
_entity.id
_entity.type
_entity.pdbx_description
1 polymer ?
#
loop_
_entity_poly.entity_id
_entity_poly.type
_entity_poly.pdbx_seq_one_letter_code
_entity_poly.pdbx_strand_id
1 'polypeptide(L)'
;MTDETVTPDPRTARDATPPGRAVLLLRPVGYLAVGLVGTAVGLALLGLYLAPAAYGLLAPPVDQEPWAGLVASPGAELGRLAVVAPVAVALAGPVAWYLSCAVWPLAALAFVHAGRALRPSSRDDRLSFTSRVAPGTTLGPPVPGPLPVPLQPQRRSRLTDTLVRFAVCGWHPDRREAGAAVPAGVAWVLASAGASTALPPGWRVVLVVAAVPFALWSVVALRRRWVWRFHRERVRAARRERWLERHADGYVMRDGPRVVRSRPQSAEHRARVEAERAAARAEQDRLTSLTSDAIGERREAVLRARREREQHQNDAPRGD
;
A
#
# COMPACT_ATOMS: atom_id res chain seq x y z
N MET A 1 -18.32 -28.15 22.51
CA MET A 1 -18.32 -26.72 22.86
C MET A 1 -17.24 -26.53 23.90
N THR A 2 -15.99 -26.34 23.46
CA THR A 2 -14.89 -25.96 24.33
C THR A 2 -14.80 -24.44 24.25
N ASP A 3 -15.08 -23.81 25.38
CA ASP A 3 -14.92 -22.39 25.61
C ASP A 3 -13.43 -22.06 25.43
N GLU A 4 -13.05 -21.59 24.25
CA GLU A 4 -11.74 -20.98 24.05
C GLU A 4 -11.73 -19.74 24.93
N THR A 5 -11.18 -19.87 26.14
CA THR A 5 -10.79 -18.73 26.96
C THR A 5 -9.89 -17.85 26.10
N VAL A 6 -10.47 -16.80 25.51
CA VAL A 6 -9.76 -15.80 24.74
C VAL A 6 -8.84 -15.09 25.71
N THR A 7 -7.64 -15.62 25.90
CA THR A 7 -6.59 -14.96 26.67
C THR A 7 -6.40 -13.57 26.05
N PRO A 8 -6.68 -12.49 26.77
CA PRO A 8 -6.56 -11.16 26.22
C PRO A 8 -5.11 -10.94 25.78
N ASP A 9 -4.92 -10.58 24.50
CA ASP A 9 -3.59 -10.34 23.97
C ASP A 9 -2.87 -9.34 24.88
N PRO A 10 -1.71 -9.66 25.50
CA PRO A 10 -0.99 -8.74 26.38
C PRO A 10 -0.67 -7.39 25.72
N ARG A 11 -0.78 -7.32 24.39
CA ARG A 11 -0.63 -6.13 23.57
C ARG A 11 -1.84 -5.18 23.63
N THR A 12 -3.07 -5.68 23.71
CA THR A 12 -4.27 -4.84 23.95
C THR A 12 -4.25 -4.29 25.37
N ALA A 13 -3.69 -5.03 26.34
CA ALA A 13 -3.49 -4.56 27.71
C ALA A 13 -2.47 -3.41 27.81
N ARG A 14 -1.39 -3.44 27.01
CA ARG A 14 -0.44 -2.30 26.87
C ARG A 14 -1.03 -1.11 26.14
N ASP A 15 -1.96 -1.32 25.22
CA ASP A 15 -2.70 -0.23 24.54
C ASP A 15 -3.79 0.39 25.43
N ALA A 16 -4.34 -0.39 26.36
CA ALA A 16 -5.32 0.04 27.35
C ALA A 16 -4.71 0.81 28.54
N THR A 17 -3.38 0.83 28.69
CA THR A 17 -2.73 1.62 29.75
C THR A 17 -2.73 3.11 29.34
N PRO A 18 -3.21 4.04 30.18
CA PRO A 18 -3.18 5.46 29.84
C PRO A 18 -1.74 5.92 29.63
N PRO A 19 -1.46 6.70 28.56
CA PRO A 19 -0.11 7.21 28.31
C PRO A 19 0.32 8.17 29.43
N GLY A 20 1.60 8.14 29.81
CA GLY A 20 2.15 9.04 30.81
C GLY A 20 2.07 10.51 30.38
N ARG A 21 2.01 11.44 31.36
CA ARG A 21 1.85 12.88 31.11
C ARG A 21 2.91 13.48 30.17
N ALA A 22 4.16 13.06 30.31
CA ALA A 22 5.25 13.50 29.43
C ALA A 22 5.05 13.09 27.96
N VAL A 23 4.54 11.87 27.74
CA VAL A 23 4.23 11.34 26.39
C VAL A 23 3.09 12.14 25.77
N LEU A 24 2.06 12.50 26.54
CA LEU A 24 0.95 13.31 26.04
C LEU A 24 1.38 14.72 25.62
N LEU A 25 2.29 15.35 26.38
CA LEU A 25 2.77 16.71 26.10
C LEU A 25 3.72 16.78 24.88
N LEU A 26 4.64 15.82 24.74
CA LEU A 26 5.63 15.81 23.65
C LEU A 26 5.08 15.23 22.34
N ARG A 27 3.88 14.65 22.39
CA ARG A 27 3.24 13.99 21.26
C ARG A 27 3.12 14.79 19.97
N PRO A 28 2.61 16.05 19.96
CA PRO A 28 2.51 16.80 18.72
C PRO A 28 3.88 17.00 18.08
N VAL A 29 4.91 17.24 18.90
CA VAL A 29 6.31 17.40 18.44
C VAL A 29 6.83 16.08 17.88
N GLY A 30 6.59 14.95 18.56
CA GLY A 30 7.02 13.64 18.09
C GLY A 30 6.41 13.26 16.74
N TYR A 31 5.10 13.45 16.56
CA TYR A 31 4.46 13.19 15.27
C TYR A 31 4.90 14.17 14.18
N LEU A 32 5.10 15.44 14.52
CA LEU A 32 5.59 16.43 13.56
C LEU A 32 7.01 16.11 13.10
N ALA A 33 7.91 15.72 14.01
CA ALA A 33 9.26 15.28 13.68
C ALA A 33 9.24 14.06 12.75
N VAL A 34 8.42 13.03 13.07
CA VAL A 34 8.27 11.85 12.20
C VAL A 34 7.70 12.22 10.83
N GLY A 35 6.71 13.12 10.78
CA GLY A 35 6.15 13.64 9.54
C GLY A 35 7.20 14.36 8.69
N LEU A 36 7.98 15.27 9.29
CA LEU A 36 9.04 16.01 8.61
C LEU A 36 10.14 15.09 8.09
N VAL A 37 10.60 14.13 8.88
CA VAL A 37 11.59 13.14 8.44
C VAL A 37 11.04 12.32 7.28
N GLY A 38 9.80 11.82 7.38
CA GLY A 38 9.14 11.10 6.29
C GLY A 38 9.01 11.93 5.02
N THR A 39 8.65 13.21 5.13
CA THR A 39 8.62 14.14 3.99
C THR A 39 10.00 14.41 3.41
N ALA A 40 11.02 14.59 4.24
CA ALA A 40 12.39 14.77 3.77
C ALA A 40 12.88 13.55 2.97
N VAL A 41 12.60 12.33 3.46
CA VAL A 41 12.88 11.10 2.73
C VAL A 41 12.08 11.03 1.43
N GLY A 42 10.79 11.38 1.46
CA GLY A 42 9.94 11.43 0.26
C GLY A 42 10.44 12.42 -0.79
N LEU A 43 10.90 13.60 -0.37
CA LEU A 43 11.48 14.62 -1.24
C LEU A 43 12.85 14.19 -1.78
N ALA A 44 13.69 13.54 -0.97
CA ALA A 44 14.96 12.98 -1.43
C ALA A 44 14.74 11.90 -2.50
N LEU A 45 13.75 11.02 -2.30
CA LEU A 45 13.35 10.03 -3.30
C LEU A 45 12.82 10.71 -4.57
N LEU A 46 11.95 11.71 -4.45
CA LEU A 46 11.46 12.48 -5.59
C LEU A 46 12.63 13.13 -6.36
N GLY A 47 13.56 13.76 -5.64
CA GLY A 47 14.78 14.34 -6.21
C GLY A 47 15.62 13.31 -6.95
N LEU A 48 15.80 12.11 -6.37
CA LEU A 48 16.51 11.00 -7.01
C LEU A 48 15.88 10.59 -8.34
N TYR A 49 14.55 10.52 -8.42
CA TYR A 49 13.85 10.18 -9.66
C TYR A 49 13.78 11.34 -10.66
N LEU A 50 13.86 12.60 -10.23
CA LEU A 50 13.91 13.76 -11.12
C LEU A 50 15.33 14.08 -11.60
N ALA A 51 16.36 13.65 -10.87
CA ALA A 51 17.76 13.98 -11.15
C ALA A 51 18.21 13.62 -12.57
N PRO A 52 17.86 12.46 -13.17
CA PRO A 52 18.28 12.15 -14.53
C PRO A 52 17.71 13.09 -15.58
N ALA A 53 16.44 13.49 -15.44
CA ALA A 53 15.82 14.46 -16.34
C ALA A 53 16.42 15.87 -16.15
N ALA A 54 16.66 16.29 -14.90
CA ALA A 54 17.33 17.55 -14.60
C ALA A 54 18.76 17.58 -15.17
N TYR A 55 19.52 16.51 -14.98
CA TYR A 55 20.85 16.35 -15.54
C TYR A 55 20.82 16.43 -17.08
N GLY A 56 19.90 15.72 -17.74
CA GLY A 56 19.76 15.79 -19.20
C GLY A 56 19.39 17.17 -19.73
N LEU A 57 18.70 18.00 -18.95
CA LEU A 57 18.34 19.37 -19.33
C LEU A 57 19.44 20.39 -19.06
N LEU A 58 20.23 20.20 -18.01
CA LEU A 58 21.14 21.22 -17.46
C LEU A 58 22.61 20.95 -17.76
N ALA A 59 23.03 19.69 -17.89
CA ALA A 59 24.41 19.35 -18.15
C ALA A 59 24.80 19.63 -19.61
N PRO A 60 26.08 19.90 -19.90
CA PRO A 60 26.57 19.95 -21.28
C PRO A 60 26.31 18.64 -22.02
N PRO A 61 25.90 18.66 -23.31
CA PRO A 61 25.61 17.44 -24.07
C PRO A 61 26.74 16.41 -24.10
N VAL A 62 27.99 16.87 -24.10
CA VAL A 62 29.20 16.03 -24.10
C VAL A 62 29.34 15.15 -22.85
N ASP A 63 28.77 15.58 -21.72
CA ASP A 63 28.85 14.84 -20.46
C ASP A 63 27.69 13.83 -20.31
N GLN A 64 26.68 13.89 -21.18
CA GLN A 64 25.43 13.14 -21.05
C GLN A 64 25.53 11.72 -21.62
N GLU A 65 26.37 10.88 -21.02
CA GLU A 65 26.36 9.44 -21.31
C GLU A 65 25.11 8.75 -20.72
N PRO A 66 24.50 7.78 -21.42
CA PRO A 66 24.94 7.16 -22.67
C PRO A 66 24.45 7.87 -23.95
N TRP A 67 23.75 9.00 -23.84
CA TRP A 67 23.05 9.63 -24.96
C TRP A 67 24.00 10.25 -25.99
N ALA A 68 25.10 10.85 -25.52
CA ALA A 68 26.17 11.37 -26.37
C ALA A 68 26.81 10.23 -27.19
N GLY A 69 27.19 9.13 -26.53
CA GLY A 69 27.71 7.92 -27.20
C GLY A 69 26.72 7.28 -28.17
N LEU A 70 25.41 7.37 -27.91
CA LEU A 70 24.37 6.77 -28.77
C LEU A 70 24.26 7.51 -30.11
N VAL A 71 24.41 8.84 -30.10
CA VAL A 71 24.40 9.66 -31.32
C VAL A 71 25.68 9.45 -32.11
N ALA A 72 26.83 9.32 -31.44
CA ALA A 72 28.12 9.12 -32.10
C ALA A 72 28.36 7.69 -32.60
N SER A 73 27.91 6.67 -31.84
CA SER A 73 28.20 5.25 -32.07
C SER A 73 27.05 4.33 -31.61
N PRO A 74 25.95 4.24 -32.38
CA PRO A 74 24.71 3.62 -31.91
C PRO A 74 24.83 2.13 -31.57
N GLY A 75 25.68 1.37 -32.27
CA GLY A 75 25.74 -0.09 -32.14
C GLY A 75 26.12 -0.59 -30.73
N ALA A 76 27.16 0.00 -30.11
CA ALA A 76 27.64 -0.41 -28.80
C ALA A 76 26.72 0.08 -27.66
N GLU A 77 26.17 1.29 -27.80
CA GLU A 77 25.28 1.86 -26.79
C GLU A 77 23.90 1.21 -26.73
N LEU A 78 23.36 0.78 -27.87
CA LEU A 78 22.10 0.04 -27.88
C LEU A 78 22.20 -1.28 -27.09
N GLY A 79 23.35 -1.96 -27.17
CA GLY A 79 23.62 -3.15 -26.36
C GLY A 79 23.64 -2.86 -24.85
N ARG A 80 24.29 -1.77 -24.43
CA ARG A 80 24.30 -1.32 -23.03
C ARG A 80 22.91 -0.93 -22.54
N LEU A 81 22.18 -0.15 -23.32
CA LEU A 81 20.82 0.27 -23.01
C LEU A 81 19.86 -0.91 -22.89
N ALA A 82 20.01 -1.95 -23.73
CA ALA A 82 19.19 -3.15 -23.65
C ALA A 82 19.34 -3.90 -22.30
N VAL A 83 20.50 -3.79 -21.65
CA VAL A 83 20.76 -4.37 -20.32
C VAL A 83 20.30 -3.45 -19.19
N VAL A 84 20.58 -2.16 -19.29
CA VAL A 84 20.29 -1.18 -18.22
C VAL A 84 18.82 -0.78 -18.17
N ALA A 85 18.15 -0.65 -19.32
CA ALA A 85 16.77 -0.16 -19.38
C ALA A 85 15.76 -1.04 -18.61
N PRO A 86 15.80 -2.39 -18.68
CA PRO A 86 14.92 -3.24 -17.87
C PRO A 86 15.08 -3.00 -16.36
N VAL A 87 16.32 -2.81 -15.90
CA VAL A 87 16.62 -2.51 -14.50
C VAL A 87 16.08 -1.13 -14.12
N ALA A 88 16.31 -0.11 -14.95
CA ALA A 88 15.78 1.23 -14.75
C ALA A 88 14.24 1.24 -14.71
N VAL A 89 13.59 0.50 -15.60
CA VAL A 89 12.12 0.34 -15.62
C VAL A 89 11.61 -0.31 -14.33
N ALA A 90 12.28 -1.35 -13.83
CA ALA A 90 11.91 -1.99 -12.57
C ALA A 90 12.08 -1.04 -11.37
N LEU A 91 13.16 -0.26 -11.34
CA LEU A 91 13.46 0.70 -10.28
C LEU A 91 12.53 1.92 -10.29
N ALA A 92 12.20 2.45 -11.47
CA ALA A 92 11.37 3.65 -11.65
C ALA A 92 9.86 3.36 -11.73
N GLY A 93 9.47 2.11 -11.98
CA GLY A 93 8.07 1.68 -11.98
C GLY A 93 7.69 0.99 -10.67
N PRO A 94 7.78 -0.35 -10.58
CA PRO A 94 7.39 -1.12 -9.40
C PRO A 94 8.03 -0.64 -8.09
N VAL A 95 9.35 -0.47 -8.07
CA VAL A 95 10.05 -0.10 -6.82
C VAL A 95 9.66 1.31 -6.39
N ALA A 96 9.64 2.28 -7.31
CA ALA A 96 9.19 3.64 -7.03
C ALA A 96 7.75 3.68 -6.49
N TRP A 97 6.85 2.86 -7.05
CA TRP A 97 5.48 2.73 -6.57
C TRP A 97 5.42 2.24 -5.11
N TYR A 98 6.13 1.16 -4.79
CA TYR A 98 6.13 0.60 -3.43
C TYR A 98 6.79 1.53 -2.42
N LEU A 99 7.92 2.14 -2.77
CA LEU A 99 8.58 3.13 -1.92
C LEU A 99 7.69 4.34 -1.67
N SER A 100 7.03 4.85 -2.71
CA SER A 100 6.09 5.96 -2.58
C SER A 100 4.93 5.61 -1.65
N CYS A 101 4.38 4.40 -1.80
CA CYS A 101 3.32 3.89 -0.93
C CYS A 101 3.79 3.61 0.50
N ALA A 102 5.07 3.32 0.73
CA ALA A 102 5.61 3.12 2.06
C ALA A 102 5.86 4.45 2.79
N VAL A 103 6.39 5.46 2.10
CA VAL A 103 6.88 6.70 2.72
C VAL A 103 5.78 7.75 2.83
N TRP A 104 5.12 8.11 1.72
CA TRP A 104 4.19 9.25 1.70
C TRP A 104 2.97 9.06 2.61
N PRO A 105 2.31 7.89 2.66
CA PRO A 105 1.17 7.69 3.53
C PRO A 105 1.54 7.71 5.01
N LEU A 106 2.74 7.23 5.38
CA LEU A 106 3.21 7.30 6.77
C LEU A 106 3.52 8.74 7.19
N ALA A 107 4.18 9.52 6.33
CA ALA A 107 4.40 10.95 6.57
C ALA A 107 3.06 11.69 6.73
N ALA A 108 2.11 11.45 5.83
CA ALA A 108 0.78 12.05 5.90
C ALA A 108 0.01 11.63 7.16
N LEU A 109 0.08 10.36 7.57
CA LEU A 109 -0.52 9.88 8.82
C LEU A 109 0.11 10.58 10.03
N ALA A 110 1.43 10.77 10.05
CA ALA A 110 2.11 11.50 11.11
C ALA A 110 1.61 12.94 11.22
N PHE A 111 1.43 13.67 10.11
CA PHE A 111 0.83 15.02 10.15
C PHE A 111 -0.64 15.01 10.63
N VAL A 112 -1.44 14.02 10.21
CA VAL A 112 -2.82 13.86 10.71
C VAL A 112 -2.83 13.65 12.22
N HIS A 113 -1.90 12.85 12.75
CA HIS A 113 -1.78 12.62 14.19
C HIS A 113 -1.27 13.85 14.93
N ALA A 114 -0.32 14.60 14.36
CA ALA A 114 0.13 15.87 14.91
C ALA A 114 -1.03 16.89 15.02
N GLY A 115 -1.82 17.04 13.95
CA GLY A 115 -2.98 17.93 13.95
C GLY A 115 -4.09 17.48 14.92
N ARG A 116 -4.28 16.16 15.09
CA ARG A 116 -5.22 15.61 16.09
C ARG A 116 -4.73 15.79 17.52
N ALA A 117 -3.42 15.75 17.77
CA ALA A 117 -2.84 15.96 19.09
C ALA A 117 -3.07 17.38 19.63
N LEU A 118 -3.28 18.36 18.74
CA LEU A 118 -3.63 19.73 19.12
C LEU A 118 -5.11 19.90 19.51
N ARG A 119 -5.98 18.91 19.25
CA ARG A 119 -7.41 19.02 19.52
C ARG A 119 -7.72 18.71 20.99
N PRO A 120 -8.51 19.55 21.69
CA PRO A 120 -8.88 19.32 23.08
C PRO A 120 -9.58 17.96 23.30
N SER A 121 -10.42 17.54 22.34
CA SER A 121 -11.19 16.28 22.39
C SER A 121 -10.36 14.99 22.26
N SER A 122 -9.04 15.12 22.11
CA SER A 122 -8.10 14.01 21.90
C SER A 122 -6.94 14.03 22.91
N ARG A 123 -7.00 14.87 23.95
CA ARG A 123 -5.92 15.08 24.92
C ARG A 123 -5.56 13.82 25.72
N ASP A 124 -6.56 13.03 26.10
CA ASP A 124 -6.36 11.87 26.99
C ASP A 124 -6.30 10.53 26.22
N ASP A 125 -6.55 10.56 24.91
CA ASP A 125 -6.65 9.36 24.07
C ASP A 125 -5.34 9.01 23.37
N ARG A 126 -5.03 7.72 23.24
CA ARG A 126 -4.08 7.26 22.23
C ARG A 126 -4.64 7.53 20.81
N LEU A 127 -3.77 7.91 19.87
CA LEU A 127 -4.07 8.45 18.52
C LEU A 127 -3.52 7.52 17.47
N SER A 128 -2.39 6.88 17.78
CA SER A 128 -1.77 5.85 16.97
C SER A 128 -1.37 4.65 17.81
N PHE A 129 -1.41 3.48 17.18
CA PHE A 129 -0.78 2.26 17.69
C PHE A 129 0.13 1.67 16.61
N THR A 130 0.86 0.61 16.98
CA THR A 130 1.71 -0.14 16.06
C THR A 130 1.08 -1.50 15.85
N SER A 131 0.63 -1.81 14.62
CA SER A 131 0.25 -3.18 14.27
C SER A 131 1.51 -3.97 13.94
N ARG A 132 1.43 -5.31 13.93
CA ARG A 132 2.54 -6.13 13.46
C ARG A 132 2.06 -7.09 12.40
N VAL A 133 2.83 -7.20 11.33
CA VAL A 133 2.53 -8.07 10.20
C VAL A 133 3.27 -9.39 10.38
N ALA A 134 2.66 -10.51 9.98
CA ALA A 134 3.29 -11.83 10.07
C ALA A 134 4.66 -11.86 9.35
N PRO A 135 5.64 -12.61 9.89
CA PRO A 135 6.95 -12.76 9.27
C PRO A 135 6.85 -13.24 7.81
N GLY A 136 7.69 -12.71 6.92
CA GLY A 136 7.77 -13.15 5.51
C GLY A 136 6.72 -12.56 4.55
N THR A 137 5.86 -11.65 5.01
CA THR A 137 4.80 -11.06 4.19
C THR A 137 5.12 -9.67 3.64
N THR A 138 6.31 -9.14 3.92
CA THR A 138 6.75 -7.77 3.62
C THR A 138 8.01 -7.69 2.76
N LEU A 139 8.26 -6.53 2.15
CA LEU A 139 9.52 -6.22 1.46
C LEU A 139 10.69 -6.06 2.45
N GLY A 140 11.77 -6.83 2.27
CA GLY A 140 13.03 -6.73 3.04
C GLY A 140 13.66 -8.08 3.35
N PRO A 141 14.89 -8.11 3.91
CA PRO A 141 15.49 -9.34 4.42
C PRO A 141 14.56 -10.00 5.45
N PRO A 142 14.49 -11.34 5.49
CA PRO A 142 13.61 -12.05 6.41
C PRO A 142 13.97 -11.68 7.84
N VAL A 143 13.11 -10.88 8.48
CA VAL A 143 13.29 -10.50 9.88
C VAL A 143 12.71 -11.63 10.73
N PRO A 144 13.45 -12.15 11.73
CA PRO A 144 12.92 -13.13 12.67
C PRO A 144 11.89 -12.45 13.58
N GLY A 145 10.65 -12.34 13.11
CA GLY A 145 9.54 -11.82 13.88
C GLY A 145 8.57 -10.94 13.08
N PRO A 146 7.40 -10.65 13.65
CA PRO A 146 6.38 -9.88 12.96
C PRO A 146 6.76 -8.38 12.91
N LEU A 147 6.75 -7.81 11.71
CA LEU A 147 7.25 -6.45 11.43
C LEU A 147 6.27 -5.38 11.89
N PRO A 148 6.72 -4.35 12.64
CA PRO A 148 5.84 -3.28 13.10
C PRO A 148 5.41 -2.38 11.95
N VAL A 149 4.09 -2.18 11.78
CA VAL A 149 3.53 -1.08 10.99
C VAL A 149 3.18 0.05 11.93
N PRO A 150 3.98 1.13 11.97
CA PRO A 150 3.74 2.24 12.88
C PRO A 150 2.56 3.11 12.41
N LEU A 151 2.11 4.00 13.30
CA LEU A 151 1.15 5.08 13.02
C LEU A 151 -0.27 4.65 12.63
N GLN A 152 -0.69 3.43 12.98
CA GLN A 152 -2.05 2.97 12.72
C GLN A 152 -3.07 3.81 13.50
N PRO A 153 -4.12 4.34 12.85
CA PRO A 153 -5.02 5.30 13.46
C PRO A 153 -5.97 4.67 14.47
N GLN A 154 -6.14 5.30 15.63
CA GLN A 154 -7.10 4.83 16.64
C GLN A 154 -8.53 5.32 16.40
N ARG A 155 -8.68 6.49 15.75
CA ARG A 155 -9.97 7.00 15.25
C ARG A 155 -9.99 6.97 13.73
N ARG A 156 -10.99 6.29 13.17
CA ARG A 156 -11.19 6.18 11.73
C ARG A 156 -11.70 7.48 11.11
N SER A 157 -11.22 7.76 9.92
CA SER A 157 -11.80 8.71 8.98
C SER A 157 -11.52 8.24 7.56
N ARG A 158 -12.30 8.72 6.58
CA ARG A 158 -12.09 8.40 5.16
C ARG A 158 -10.65 8.66 4.70
N LEU A 159 -10.02 9.71 5.25
CA LEU A 159 -8.64 10.05 4.98
C LEU A 159 -7.68 9.00 5.55
N THR A 160 -7.79 8.68 6.86
CA THR A 160 -6.86 7.72 7.48
C THR A 160 -7.01 6.33 6.89
N ASP A 161 -8.23 5.94 6.53
CA ASP A 161 -8.48 4.64 5.89
C ASP A 161 -7.83 4.57 4.51
N THR A 162 -7.90 5.65 3.73
CA THR A 162 -7.22 5.74 2.43
C THR A 162 -5.70 5.68 2.59
N LEU A 163 -5.15 6.44 3.54
CA LEU A 163 -3.71 6.46 3.80
C LEU A 163 -3.19 5.09 4.27
N VAL A 164 -3.91 4.42 5.18
CA VAL A 164 -3.55 3.07 5.62
C VAL A 164 -3.58 2.09 4.46
N ARG A 165 -4.57 2.16 3.55
CA ARG A 165 -4.62 1.31 2.35
C ARG A 165 -3.42 1.53 1.43
N PHE A 166 -3.00 2.79 1.24
CA PHE A 166 -1.77 3.06 0.50
C PHE A 166 -0.53 2.56 1.22
N ALA A 167 -0.42 2.75 2.54
CA ALA A 167 0.68 2.19 3.34
C ALA A 167 0.77 0.66 3.15
N VAL A 168 -0.37 -0.04 3.21
CA VAL A 168 -0.43 -1.49 2.96
C VAL A 168 0.11 -1.88 1.59
N CYS A 169 -0.15 -1.10 0.54
CA CYS A 169 0.45 -1.37 -0.79
C CYS A 169 1.98 -1.33 -0.74
N GLY A 170 2.58 -0.42 0.04
CA GLY A 170 4.05 -0.32 0.17
C GLY A 170 4.67 -1.47 0.98
N TRP A 171 3.99 -1.92 2.03
CA TRP A 171 4.50 -2.98 2.91
C TRP A 171 4.17 -4.39 2.40
N HIS A 172 3.11 -4.57 1.62
CA HIS A 172 2.67 -5.85 1.07
C HIS A 172 2.63 -5.83 -0.46
N PRO A 173 3.73 -6.18 -1.13
CA PRO A 173 3.82 -6.15 -2.57
C PRO A 173 2.91 -7.21 -3.21
N ASP A 174 2.06 -6.78 -4.16
CA ASP A 174 1.33 -7.69 -5.05
C ASP A 174 1.99 -7.70 -6.43
N ARG A 175 2.37 -8.87 -6.94
CA ARG A 175 2.94 -9.04 -8.29
C ARG A 175 2.09 -8.41 -9.39
N ARG A 176 0.76 -8.36 -9.20
CA ARG A 176 -0.17 -7.75 -10.16
C ARG A 176 -0.12 -6.22 -10.14
N GLU A 177 0.17 -5.62 -8.99
CA GLU A 177 0.44 -4.18 -8.86
C GLU A 177 1.82 -3.86 -9.43
N ALA A 178 2.84 -4.69 -9.18
CA ALA A 178 4.16 -4.54 -9.80
C ALA A 178 4.05 -4.53 -11.33
N GLY A 179 3.37 -5.52 -11.93
CA GLY A 179 3.15 -5.56 -13.37
C GLY A 179 2.36 -4.34 -13.90
N ALA A 180 1.45 -3.79 -13.11
CA ALA A 180 0.71 -2.58 -13.48
C ALA A 180 1.56 -1.30 -13.40
N ALA A 181 2.64 -1.29 -12.61
CA ALA A 181 3.58 -0.18 -12.46
C ALA A 181 4.70 -0.18 -13.51
N VAL A 182 4.96 -1.29 -14.21
CA VAL A 182 5.99 -1.39 -15.26
C VAL A 182 5.84 -0.29 -16.34
N PRO A 183 4.63 0.03 -16.85
CA PRO A 183 4.48 1.12 -17.81
C PRO A 183 4.93 2.48 -17.26
N ALA A 184 4.82 2.75 -15.95
CA ALA A 184 5.36 4.00 -15.39
C ALA A 184 6.89 4.02 -15.43
N GLY A 185 7.55 2.88 -15.22
CA GLY A 185 9.00 2.77 -15.40
C GLY A 185 9.43 3.04 -16.84
N VAL A 186 8.70 2.49 -17.82
CA VAL A 186 8.92 2.78 -19.25
C VAL A 186 8.74 4.26 -19.54
N ALA A 187 7.64 4.85 -19.06
CA ALA A 187 7.37 6.28 -19.21
C ALA A 187 8.50 7.13 -18.62
N TRP A 188 9.01 6.76 -17.44
CA TRP A 188 10.10 7.47 -16.78
C TRP A 188 11.41 7.39 -17.57
N VAL A 189 11.78 6.21 -18.11
CA VAL A 189 12.97 6.06 -18.96
C VAL A 189 12.84 6.90 -20.23
N LEU A 190 11.69 6.84 -20.90
CA LEU A 190 11.42 7.63 -22.11
C LEU A 190 11.45 9.14 -21.82
N ALA A 191 10.83 9.60 -20.74
CA ALA A 191 10.83 11.00 -20.35
C ALA A 191 12.24 11.49 -19.97
N SER A 192 13.02 10.68 -19.26
CA SER A 192 14.40 11.01 -18.88
C SER A 192 15.32 11.05 -20.10
N ALA A 193 15.17 10.11 -21.03
CA ALA A 193 15.86 10.13 -22.31
C ALA A 193 15.47 11.36 -23.14
N GLY A 194 14.17 11.67 -23.24
CA GLY A 194 13.69 12.84 -23.97
C GLY A 194 14.12 14.19 -23.37
N ALA A 195 14.43 14.23 -22.08
CA ALA A 195 14.97 15.40 -21.41
C ALA A 195 16.41 15.73 -21.86
N SER A 196 17.20 14.71 -22.23
CA SER A 196 18.59 14.80 -22.68
C SER A 196 18.77 15.77 -23.86
N THR A 197 19.59 16.80 -23.68
CA THR A 197 19.96 17.75 -24.74
C THR A 197 21.01 17.18 -25.70
N ALA A 198 21.62 16.04 -25.38
CA ALA A 198 22.49 15.30 -26.31
C ALA A 198 21.72 14.63 -27.46
N LEU A 199 20.42 14.40 -27.30
CA LEU A 199 19.60 13.82 -28.37
C LEU A 199 19.07 14.88 -29.34
N PRO A 200 18.87 14.52 -30.63
CA PRO A 200 18.22 15.41 -31.60
C PRO A 200 16.84 15.90 -31.12
N PRO A 201 16.44 17.16 -31.39
CA PRO A 201 15.17 17.73 -30.91
C PRO A 201 13.93 16.90 -31.30
N GLY A 202 13.92 16.35 -32.52
CA GLY A 202 12.82 15.49 -32.96
C GLY A 202 12.67 14.22 -32.12
N TRP A 203 13.78 13.59 -31.75
CA TRP A 203 13.76 12.37 -30.93
C TRP A 203 13.29 12.68 -29.51
N ARG A 204 13.74 13.81 -28.95
CA ARG A 204 13.33 14.28 -27.62
C ARG A 204 11.81 14.43 -27.51
N VAL A 205 11.22 15.14 -28.47
CA VAL A 205 9.76 15.35 -28.52
C VAL A 205 9.02 14.01 -28.66
N VAL A 206 9.47 13.14 -29.57
CA VAL A 206 8.86 11.82 -29.77
C VAL A 206 8.91 10.97 -28.49
N LEU A 207 10.05 10.94 -27.79
CA LEU A 207 10.21 10.18 -26.55
C LEU A 207 9.31 10.69 -25.43
N VAL A 208 9.24 12.02 -25.22
CA VAL A 208 8.38 12.61 -24.19
C VAL A 208 6.90 12.37 -24.51
N VAL A 209 6.48 12.55 -25.77
CA VAL A 209 5.10 12.28 -26.20
C VAL A 209 4.75 10.80 -26.02
N ALA A 210 5.67 9.90 -26.37
CA ALA A 210 5.49 8.45 -26.18
C ALA A 210 5.41 8.05 -24.69
N ALA A 211 6.04 8.79 -23.77
CA ALA A 211 5.98 8.51 -22.34
C ALA A 211 4.56 8.71 -21.75
N VAL A 212 3.81 9.69 -22.24
CA VAL A 212 2.48 10.07 -21.74
C VAL A 212 1.49 8.89 -21.70
N PRO A 213 1.23 8.15 -22.80
CA PRO A 213 0.29 7.04 -22.77
C PRO A 213 0.70 5.93 -21.80
N PHE A 214 1.99 5.63 -21.65
CA PHE A 214 2.47 4.65 -20.67
C PHE A 214 2.23 5.09 -19.23
N ALA A 215 2.47 6.37 -18.92
CA ALA A 215 2.18 6.93 -17.61
C ALA A 215 0.67 6.87 -17.29
N LEU A 216 -0.17 7.30 -18.24
CA LEU A 216 -1.63 7.25 -18.09
C LEU A 216 -2.14 5.81 -17.93
N TRP A 217 -1.61 4.87 -18.72
CA TRP A 217 -1.95 3.46 -18.58
C TRP A 217 -1.57 2.93 -17.20
N SER A 218 -0.36 3.20 -16.72
CA SER A 218 0.07 2.80 -15.38
C SER A 218 -0.88 3.30 -14.29
N VAL A 219 -1.25 4.59 -14.34
CA VAL A 219 -2.19 5.20 -13.38
C VAL A 219 -3.55 4.49 -13.42
N VAL A 220 -4.10 4.25 -14.61
CA VAL A 220 -5.39 3.55 -14.76
C VAL A 220 -5.30 2.11 -14.27
N ALA A 221 -4.23 1.39 -14.60
CA ALA A 221 -4.02 0.01 -14.22
C ALA A 221 -3.85 -0.12 -12.70
N LEU A 222 -3.02 0.71 -12.08
CA LEU A 222 -2.81 0.77 -10.63
C LEU A 222 -4.11 1.13 -9.91
N ARG A 223 -4.85 2.13 -10.39
CA ARG A 223 -6.15 2.49 -9.80
C ARG A 223 -7.13 1.31 -9.86
N ARG A 224 -7.22 0.61 -10.99
CA ARG A 224 -8.08 -0.58 -11.13
C ARG A 224 -7.67 -1.68 -10.16
N ARG A 225 -6.36 -1.93 -9.99
CA ARG A 225 -5.84 -2.92 -9.04
C ARG A 225 -6.13 -2.53 -7.60
N TRP A 226 -5.91 -1.27 -7.23
CA TRP A 226 -6.21 -0.75 -5.90
C TRP A 226 -7.70 -0.88 -5.55
N VAL A 227 -8.59 -0.48 -6.46
CA VAL A 227 -10.04 -0.63 -6.27
C VAL A 227 -10.42 -2.12 -6.18
N TRP A 228 -9.80 -2.99 -6.97
CA TRP A 228 -10.07 -4.42 -6.90
C TRP A 228 -9.58 -5.04 -5.58
N ARG A 229 -8.46 -4.56 -5.03
CA ARG A 229 -7.87 -5.03 -3.77
C ARG A 229 -8.71 -4.64 -2.55
N PHE A 230 -9.20 -3.40 -2.50
CA PHE A 230 -9.89 -2.86 -1.31
C PHE A 230 -11.42 -2.72 -1.44
N HIS A 231 -11.96 -2.83 -2.66
CA HIS A 231 -13.40 -2.67 -2.94
C HIS A 231 -13.96 -3.81 -3.78
N ARG A 232 -13.39 -5.01 -3.66
CA ARG A 232 -13.73 -6.19 -4.45
C ARG A 232 -15.22 -6.50 -4.48
N GLU A 233 -15.91 -6.35 -3.36
CA GLU A 233 -17.35 -6.60 -3.23
C GLU A 233 -18.17 -5.61 -4.04
N ARG A 234 -17.86 -4.31 -3.95
CA ARG A 234 -18.49 -3.27 -4.77
C ARG A 234 -18.24 -3.49 -6.26
N VAL A 235 -17.03 -3.94 -6.61
CA VAL A 235 -16.69 -4.27 -8.01
C VAL A 235 -17.46 -5.50 -8.50
N ARG A 236 -17.64 -6.52 -7.65
CA ARG A 236 -18.42 -7.72 -7.98
C ARG A 236 -19.90 -7.38 -8.16
N ALA A 237 -20.47 -6.56 -7.28
CA ALA A 237 -21.85 -6.08 -7.38
C ALA A 237 -22.06 -5.30 -8.68
N ALA A 238 -21.24 -4.27 -8.94
CA ALA A 238 -21.34 -3.46 -10.16
C ALA A 238 -21.07 -4.24 -11.46
N ARG A 239 -20.32 -5.35 -11.40
CA ARG A 239 -20.11 -6.24 -12.55
C ARG A 239 -21.29 -7.19 -12.74
N ARG A 240 -21.93 -7.63 -11.64
CA ARG A 240 -23.15 -8.44 -11.65
C ARG A 240 -24.30 -7.63 -12.23
N GLU A 241 -24.49 -6.39 -11.79
CA GLU A 241 -25.48 -5.45 -12.34
C GLU A 241 -25.28 -5.25 -13.84
N ARG A 242 -24.08 -4.85 -14.29
CA ARG A 242 -23.76 -4.72 -15.73
C ARG A 242 -23.84 -6.00 -16.54
N TRP A 243 -23.74 -7.17 -15.90
CA TRP A 243 -23.94 -8.44 -16.58
C TRP A 243 -25.43 -8.73 -16.74
N LEU A 244 -26.21 -8.48 -15.68
CA LEU A 244 -27.66 -8.58 -15.69
C LEU A 244 -28.26 -7.61 -16.71
N GLU A 245 -27.88 -6.33 -16.72
CA GLU A 245 -28.34 -5.34 -17.72
C GLU A 245 -28.09 -5.79 -19.17
N ARG A 246 -26.95 -6.44 -19.45
CA ARG A 246 -26.59 -6.90 -20.80
C ARG A 246 -27.22 -8.23 -21.20
N HIS A 247 -27.73 -9.00 -20.25
CA HIS A 247 -28.27 -10.35 -20.48
C HIS A 247 -29.72 -10.50 -19.99
N ALA A 248 -30.33 -9.41 -19.51
CA ALA A 248 -31.71 -9.36 -19.02
C ALA A 248 -32.71 -9.68 -20.14
N ASP A 249 -32.40 -9.29 -21.39
CA ASP A 249 -33.27 -9.55 -22.54
C ASP A 249 -33.25 -11.02 -23.00
N GLY A 250 -32.33 -11.86 -22.50
CA GLY A 250 -32.14 -13.24 -22.96
C GLY A 250 -32.29 -14.33 -21.88
N TYR A 251 -32.47 -13.97 -20.61
CA TYR A 251 -32.57 -14.93 -19.52
C TYR A 251 -33.89 -14.80 -18.76
N VAL A 252 -34.91 -15.51 -19.25
CA VAL A 252 -35.91 -16.10 -18.36
C VAL A 252 -35.13 -16.90 -17.31
N MET A 253 -35.25 -16.50 -16.04
CA MET A 253 -34.83 -17.30 -14.88
C MET A 253 -35.55 -18.64 -14.96
N ARG A 254 -34.95 -19.61 -15.64
CA ARG A 254 -35.37 -21.00 -15.56
C ARG A 254 -34.82 -21.51 -14.24
N ASP A 255 -35.65 -21.41 -13.21
CA ASP A 255 -35.47 -22.11 -11.94
C ASP A 255 -35.18 -23.59 -12.24
N GLY A 256 -33.95 -23.99 -11.92
CA GLY A 256 -33.44 -25.33 -12.13
C GLY A 256 -31.94 -25.38 -11.87
N PRO A 257 -31.45 -26.30 -11.03
CA PRO A 257 -30.04 -26.35 -10.68
C PRO A 257 -29.23 -26.66 -11.96
N ARG A 258 -28.44 -25.68 -12.41
CA ARG A 258 -27.52 -25.86 -13.53
C ARG A 258 -26.48 -26.90 -13.17
N VAL A 259 -26.67 -28.12 -13.68
CA VAL A 259 -25.66 -29.15 -13.76
C VAL A 259 -24.56 -28.64 -14.69
N VAL A 260 -23.54 -28.03 -14.10
CA VAL A 260 -22.28 -27.72 -14.78
C VAL A 260 -21.62 -29.04 -15.08
N ARG A 261 -21.68 -29.49 -16.34
CA ARG A 261 -20.87 -30.60 -16.87
C ARG A 261 -19.40 -30.25 -16.69
N SER A 262 -18.83 -30.64 -15.55
CA SER A 262 -17.41 -30.58 -15.27
C SER A 262 -16.83 -31.96 -15.54
N ARG A 263 -15.74 -32.01 -16.32
CA ARG A 263 -14.89 -33.20 -16.50
C ARG A 263 -14.61 -33.84 -15.12
N PRO A 264 -14.53 -35.17 -15.02
CA PRO A 264 -14.31 -35.84 -13.73
C PRO A 264 -12.89 -35.55 -13.23
N GLN A 265 -12.74 -34.45 -12.50
CA GLN A 265 -11.59 -34.20 -11.65
C GLN A 265 -11.86 -34.94 -10.33
N SER A 266 -10.93 -35.82 -9.94
CA SER A 266 -11.03 -36.63 -8.72
C SER A 266 -11.44 -35.78 -7.52
N ALA A 267 -12.20 -36.37 -6.59
CA ALA A 267 -12.68 -35.68 -5.39
C ALA A 267 -11.51 -35.06 -4.61
N GLU A 268 -10.35 -35.72 -4.60
CA GLU A 268 -9.11 -35.22 -4.01
C GLU A 268 -8.57 -33.96 -4.69
N HIS A 269 -8.61 -33.87 -6.02
CA HIS A 269 -8.17 -32.66 -6.72
C HIS A 269 -9.10 -31.48 -6.42
N ARG A 270 -10.41 -31.73 -6.33
CA ARG A 270 -11.39 -30.70 -5.95
C ARG A 270 -11.19 -30.25 -4.50
N ALA A 271 -11.04 -31.17 -3.57
CA ALA A 271 -10.76 -30.87 -2.17
C ALA A 271 -9.45 -30.08 -2.01
N ARG A 272 -8.39 -30.45 -2.73
CA ARG A 272 -7.11 -29.75 -2.72
C ARG A 272 -7.23 -28.34 -3.28
N VAL A 273 -7.89 -28.15 -4.42
CA VAL A 273 -8.11 -26.83 -5.02
C VAL A 273 -9.04 -25.97 -4.16
N GLU A 274 -10.03 -26.56 -3.50
CA GLU A 274 -10.90 -25.86 -2.55
C GLU A 274 -10.17 -25.48 -1.27
N ALA A 275 -9.31 -26.35 -0.74
CA ALA A 275 -8.44 -26.05 0.39
C ALA A 275 -7.42 -24.96 0.04
N GLU A 276 -6.77 -25.02 -1.12
CA GLU A 276 -5.87 -23.96 -1.62
C GLU A 276 -6.63 -22.65 -1.83
N ARG A 277 -7.86 -22.70 -2.34
CA ARG A 277 -8.72 -21.51 -2.48
C ARG A 277 -9.21 -20.99 -1.14
N ALA A 278 -9.49 -21.85 -0.16
CA ALA A 278 -9.92 -21.47 1.17
C ALA A 278 -8.76 -20.87 1.97
N ALA A 279 -7.56 -21.44 1.87
CA ALA A 279 -6.33 -20.89 2.43
C ALA A 279 -5.97 -19.55 1.77
N ALA A 280 -6.05 -19.47 0.43
CA ALA A 280 -5.85 -18.20 -0.28
C ALA A 280 -6.92 -17.16 0.06
N ARG A 281 -8.18 -17.57 0.30
CA ARG A 281 -9.24 -16.69 0.82
C ARG A 281 -8.95 -16.25 2.24
N ALA A 282 -8.56 -17.14 3.14
CA ALA A 282 -8.23 -16.82 4.54
C ALA A 282 -7.01 -15.91 4.66
N GLU A 283 -5.99 -16.12 3.83
CA GLU A 283 -4.80 -15.26 3.76
C GLU A 283 -5.14 -13.89 3.14
N GLN A 284 -5.94 -13.88 2.08
CA GLN A 284 -6.41 -12.65 1.45
C GLN A 284 -7.39 -11.87 2.36
N ASP A 285 -8.27 -12.56 3.08
CA ASP A 285 -9.21 -12.01 4.05
C ASP A 285 -8.49 -11.51 5.30
N ARG A 286 -7.40 -12.15 5.76
CA ARG A 286 -6.47 -11.57 6.75
C ARG A 286 -5.85 -10.27 6.25
N LEU A 287 -5.39 -10.23 5.00
CA LEU A 287 -4.78 -9.04 4.38
C LEU A 287 -5.77 -7.87 4.18
N THR A 288 -7.06 -8.14 3.95
CA THR A 288 -8.11 -7.11 3.83
C THR A 288 -8.77 -6.74 5.17
N SER A 289 -8.93 -7.70 6.08
CA SER A 289 -9.46 -7.48 7.44
C SER A 289 -8.48 -6.74 8.35
N LEU A 290 -7.19 -6.75 8.03
CA LEU A 290 -6.12 -6.03 8.74
C LEU A 290 -6.31 -4.51 8.83
N THR A 291 -7.26 -3.89 8.11
CA THR A 291 -7.42 -2.42 8.11
C THR A 291 -8.81 -1.91 8.48
N SER A 292 -9.90 -2.59 8.13
CA SER A 292 -11.27 -2.05 8.27
C SER A 292 -12.20 -2.75 9.25
N ASP A 293 -11.86 -3.90 9.85
CA ASP A 293 -12.64 -4.46 10.97
C ASP A 293 -11.77 -4.57 12.22
N ALA A 294 -10.49 -4.95 12.05
CA ALA A 294 -9.51 -5.04 13.13
C ALA A 294 -9.29 -3.74 13.93
N ILE A 295 -9.34 -2.54 13.31
CA ILE A 295 -9.23 -1.26 14.06
C ILE A 295 -10.48 -1.01 14.92
N GLY A 296 -11.66 -1.41 14.44
CA GLY A 296 -12.93 -1.32 15.18
C GLY A 296 -12.96 -2.30 16.33
N GLU A 297 -12.70 -3.58 16.04
CA GLU A 297 -12.62 -4.65 17.04
C GLU A 297 -11.56 -4.36 18.11
N ARG A 298 -10.39 -3.84 17.73
CA ARG A 298 -9.35 -3.48 18.68
C ARG A 298 -9.69 -2.25 19.51
N ARG A 299 -10.39 -1.27 18.93
CA ARG A 299 -10.93 -0.14 19.70
C ARG A 299 -11.94 -0.63 20.72
N GLU A 300 -12.84 -1.53 20.34
CA GLU A 300 -13.82 -2.13 21.25
C GLU A 300 -13.16 -2.98 22.33
N ALA A 301 -12.12 -3.75 22.00
CA ALA A 301 -11.34 -4.50 22.96
C ALA A 301 -10.62 -3.59 23.96
N VAL A 302 -10.04 -2.46 23.51
CA VAL A 302 -9.41 -1.47 24.39
C VAL A 302 -10.45 -0.77 25.27
N LEU A 303 -11.63 -0.43 24.73
CA LEU A 303 -12.73 0.17 25.49
C LEU A 303 -13.34 -0.81 26.51
N ARG A 304 -13.35 -2.12 26.22
CA ARG A 304 -13.75 -3.16 27.17
C ARG A 304 -12.72 -3.30 28.30
N ALA A 305 -11.44 -3.46 27.95
CA ALA A 305 -10.37 -3.55 28.94
C ALA A 305 -10.26 -2.30 29.84
N ARG A 306 -10.58 -1.12 29.32
CA ARG A 306 -10.66 0.12 30.12
C ARG A 306 -11.83 0.08 31.11
N ARG A 307 -13.02 -0.34 30.66
CA ARG A 307 -14.21 -0.47 31.52
C ARG A 307 -14.01 -1.49 32.63
N GLU A 308 -13.40 -2.63 32.33
CA GLU A 308 -13.06 -3.67 33.32
C GLU A 308 -12.10 -3.13 34.40
N ARG A 309 -11.15 -2.27 34.03
CA ARG A 309 -10.26 -1.61 34.99
C ARG A 309 -10.95 -0.55 35.84
N GLU A 310 -11.79 0.28 35.23
CA GLU A 310 -12.58 1.29 35.95
C GLU A 310 -13.53 0.61 36.94
N GLN A 311 -14.11 -0.54 36.58
CA GLN A 311 -14.88 -1.39 37.50
C GLN A 311 -14.02 -1.97 38.61
N HIS A 312 -12.88 -2.62 38.31
CA HIS A 312 -11.97 -3.13 39.34
C HIS A 312 -11.40 -2.05 40.27
N GLN A 313 -11.23 -0.82 39.79
CA GLN A 313 -10.74 0.29 40.59
C GLN A 313 -11.84 0.89 41.48
N ASN A 314 -13.11 0.80 41.07
CA ASN A 314 -14.26 1.17 41.89
C ASN A 314 -14.66 0.08 42.89
N ASP A 315 -14.42 -1.20 42.55
CA ASP A 315 -14.69 -2.37 43.40
C ASP A 315 -13.54 -2.72 44.35
N ALA A 316 -12.41 -2.00 44.28
CA ALA A 316 -11.33 -2.14 45.24
C ALA A 316 -11.86 -1.73 46.63
N PRO A 317 -11.82 -2.60 47.65
CA PRO A 317 -12.30 -2.26 48.98
C PRO A 317 -11.52 -1.04 49.46
N ARG A 318 -12.23 0.04 49.76
CA ARG A 318 -11.69 1.13 50.55
C ARG A 318 -11.37 0.52 51.91
N GLY A 319 -10.12 0.13 52.09
CA GLY A 319 -9.62 -0.32 53.38
C GLY A 319 -9.81 0.81 54.37
N ASP A 320 -10.62 0.54 55.39
CA ASP A 320 -10.66 1.25 56.66
C ASP A 320 -9.29 1.18 57.37
#